data_AF-A0A7X3CTU7-F1
#
_entry.id   AF-A0A7X3CTU7-F1
#
_cell.length_a   1.000
_cell.length_b   1.000
_cell.length_c   1.000
_cell.angle_alpha   90.00
_cell.angle_beta   90.00
_cell.angle_gamma   90.00
#
_symmetry.space_group_name_H-M   'P 1'
#
loop_
_entity.id
_entity.type
_entity.pdbx_description
1 polymer ?
#
loop_
_entity_poly.entity_id
_entity_poly.type
_entity_poly.pdbx_seq_one_letter_code
_entity_poly.pdbx_strand_id
1 'polypeptide(L)' 'MRKYTLSEISSLLTKASPTKVYSMQRIWSWCQNEGLRYETIPNAVRGVAYKPVWIREDELKGFLQTKGFGVEAIFSAVG' A
#
# COMPACT_ATOMS: atom_id res chain seq x y z
N MET A 1 12.45 2.85 -8.81
CA MET A 1 11.01 2.64 -8.48
C MET A 1 10.91 2.18 -7.05
N ARG A 2 10.23 2.95 -6.19
CA ARG A 2 9.99 2.57 -4.79
C ARG A 2 8.87 1.53 -4.75
N LYS A 3 9.00 0.57 -3.83
CA LYS A 3 8.03 -0.50 -3.63
C LYS A 3 7.68 -0.52 -2.14
N TYR A 4 6.45 -0.87 -1.82
CA TYR A 4 5.91 -0.83 -0.47
C TYR A 4 5.32 -2.18 -0.09
N THR A 5 5.52 -2.56 1.16
CA THR A 5 4.82 -3.66 1.82
C THR A 5 3.44 -3.22 2.30
N LEU A 6 2.56 -4.18 2.61
CA LEU A 6 1.23 -3.89 3.16
C LEU A 6 1.30 -3.05 4.46
N SER A 7 2.32 -3.28 5.29
CA SER A 7 2.53 -2.52 6.54
C SER A 7 2.89 -1.06 6.28
N GLU A 8 3.78 -0.81 5.32
CA GLU A 8 4.17 0.55 4.95
C GLU A 8 2.98 1.32 4.36
N ILE A 9 2.20 0.68 3.50
CA ILE A 9 0.99 1.30 2.91
C ILE A 9 -0.05 1.59 4.00
N SER A 10 -0.26 0.65 4.92
CA SER A 10 -1.17 0.82 6.07
C SER A 10 -0.77 2.04 6.91
N SER A 11 0.53 2.16 7.20
CA SER A 11 1.09 3.28 7.95
C SER A 11 0.97 4.60 7.18
N LEU A 12 1.29 4.61 5.88
CA LEU A 12 1.22 5.77 4.99
C LEU A 12 -0.20 6.33 4.92
N LEU A 13 -1.18 5.47 4.65
CA LEU A 13 -2.59 5.86 4.52
C LEU A 13 -3.18 6.31 5.85
N THR A 14 -2.84 5.63 6.94
CA THR A 14 -3.31 6.02 8.28
C THR A 14 -2.72 7.36 8.71
N LYS A 15 -1.45 7.65 8.41
CA LYS A 15 -0.84 8.96 8.67
C LYS A 15 -1.49 10.07 7.84
N ALA A 16 -1.82 9.80 6.58
CA ALA A 16 -2.45 10.76 5.70
C ALA A 16 -3.96 10.96 5.97
N SER A 17 -4.61 10.05 6.70
CA SER A 17 -6.03 10.10 7.04
C SER A 17 -6.25 10.17 8.56
N PRO A 18 -6.35 11.38 9.15
CA PRO A 18 -6.54 11.52 10.59
C PRO A 18 -7.88 10.95 11.11
N THR A 19 -8.84 10.70 10.22
CA THR A 19 -10.18 10.19 10.56
C THR A 19 -10.40 8.71 10.24
N LYS A 20 -9.44 8.04 9.58
CA LYS A 20 -9.60 6.65 9.12
C LYS A 20 -8.32 5.84 9.28
N VAL A 21 -8.43 4.71 9.98
CA VAL A 21 -7.36 3.71 10.06
C VAL A 21 -7.48 2.73 8.90
N TYR A 22 -6.37 2.53 8.18
CA TYR A 22 -6.27 1.56 7.09
C TYR A 22 -5.46 0.36 7.55
N SER A 23 -6.12 -0.78 7.79
CA SER A 23 -5.45 -2.01 8.20
C SER A 23 -4.77 -2.72 7.01
N MET A 24 -3.74 -3.52 7.30
CA MET A 24 -3.09 -4.39 6.31
C MET A 24 -4.07 -5.35 5.63
N GLN A 25 -5.09 -5.83 6.35
CA GLN A 25 -6.16 -6.67 5.79
C GLN A 25 -6.98 -5.93 4.72
N ARG A 26 -7.25 -4.65 4.92
CA ARG A 26 -7.98 -3.84 3.94
C ARG A 26 -7.19 -3.67 2.66
N ILE A 27 -5.89 -3.40 2.78
CA ILE A 27 -4.99 -3.28 1.62
C ILE A 27 -4.85 -4.64 0.93
N TRP A 28 -4.79 -5.74 1.69
CA TRP A 28 -4.82 -7.08 1.12
C TRP A 28 -6.11 -7.36 0.33
N SER A 29 -7.27 -6.91 0.83
CA SER A 29 -8.53 -7.00 0.10
C SER A 29 -8.47 -6.24 -1.23
N TRP A 30 -7.78 -5.08 -1.28
CA TRP A 30 -7.58 -4.35 -2.54
C TRP A 30 -6.80 -5.17 -3.55
N CYS A 31 -5.76 -5.88 -3.09
CA CYS A 31 -4.98 -6.76 -3.95
C CYS A 31 -5.78 -7.95 -4.49
N GLN A 32 -6.67 -8.52 -3.68
CA GLN A 32 -7.41 -9.73 -4.06
C GLN A 32 -8.69 -9.44 -4.85
N ASN A 33 -9.41 -8.39 -4.47
CA ASN A 33 -10.79 -8.18 -4.90
C ASN A 33 -10.96 -6.92 -5.77
N GLU A 34 -10.03 -5.96 -5.69
CA GLU A 34 -10.21 -4.64 -6.32
C GLU A 34 -9.16 -4.35 -7.40
N GLY A 35 -8.23 -5.27 -7.64
CA GLY A 35 -7.29 -5.20 -8.76
C GLY A 35 -5.99 -4.44 -8.48
N LEU A 36 -5.65 -4.16 -7.22
CA LEU A 36 -4.34 -3.58 -6.89
C LEU A 36 -3.22 -4.59 -7.22
N ARG A 37 -2.38 -4.25 -8.18
CA ARG A 37 -1.28 -5.12 -8.63
C ARG A 37 -0.19 -5.23 -7.57
N TYR A 38 0.30 -6.45 -7.38
CA TYR A 38 1.37 -6.75 -6.44
C TYR A 38 2.32 -7.81 -7.00
N GLU A 39 3.56 -7.77 -6.53
CA GLU A 39 4.59 -8.78 -6.75
C GLU A 39 4.74 -9.60 -5.46
N THR A 40 4.82 -10.92 -5.58
CA THR A 40 5.06 -11.78 -4.40
C THR A 40 6.54 -11.72 -4.01
N ILE A 41 6.83 -11.54 -2.72
CA ILE A 41 8.21 -11.63 -2.25
C ILE A 41 8.55 -13.12 -2.13
N PRO A 42 9.68 -13.57 -2.68
CA PRO A 42 10.17 -14.92 -2.43
C PRO A 42 10.31 -15.17 -0.92
N ASN A 43 9.90 -16.36 -0.46
CA ASN A 43 9.94 -16.79 0.95
C ASN A 43 11.33 -16.71 1.63
N ALA A 44 12.39 -16.39 0.89
CA ALA A 44 13.75 -16.19 1.39
C ALA A 44 13.94 -14.89 2.19
N VAL A 45 13.01 -13.93 2.11
CA VAL A 45 13.11 -12.66 2.84
C VAL A 45 12.52 -12.81 4.26
N ARG A 46 13.39 -13.12 5.23
CA ARG A 46 13.05 -13.09 6.67
C ARG A 46 12.62 -11.68 7.08
N GLY A 47 11.48 -11.56 7.78
CA GLY A 47 11.04 -10.32 8.45
C GLY A 47 9.71 -9.74 7.99
N VAL A 48 9.07 -10.29 6.95
CA VAL A 48 7.73 -9.82 6.51
C VAL A 48 6.65 -10.64 7.18
N ALA A 49 6.07 -10.09 8.25
CA ALA A 49 5.19 -10.81 9.18
C ALA A 49 3.77 -11.09 8.65
N TYR A 50 3.30 -10.38 7.62
CA TYR A 50 1.95 -10.55 7.07
C TYR A 50 1.92 -10.42 5.55
N LYS A 51 1.67 -11.55 4.86
CA LYS A 51 1.51 -11.68 3.40
C LYS A 51 2.61 -10.95 2.61
N PRO A 52 3.73 -11.62 2.30
CA PRO A 52 4.92 -10.97 1.80
C PRO A 52 4.73 -10.56 0.34
N VAL A 53 4.25 -9.33 0.12
CA VAL A 53 4.00 -8.74 -1.20
C VAL A 53 4.59 -7.35 -1.30
N TRP A 54 5.06 -7.00 -2.49
CA TRP A 54 5.55 -5.68 -2.85
C TRP A 54 4.59 -5.04 -3.84
N ILE A 55 4.14 -3.85 -3.54
CA ILE A 55 3.29 -3.04 -4.41
C ILE A 55 4.12 -1.87 -4.89
N ARG A 56 4.15 -1.64 -6.20
CA ARG A 56 4.91 -0.53 -6.77
C ARG A 56 4.22 0.80 -6.46
N GLU A 57 5.02 1.84 -6.26
CA GLU A 57 4.49 3.18 -5.96
C GLU A 57 3.56 3.72 -7.06
N ASP A 58 3.90 3.53 -8.33
CA ASP A 58 3.10 3.97 -9.49
C ASP A 58 1.74 3.26 -9.56
N GLU A 59 1.75 1.93 -9.39
CA GLU A 59 0.53 1.12 -9.32
C GLU A 59 -0.35 1.52 -8.12
N LEU A 60 0.26 1.73 -6.95
CA LEU A 60 -0.44 2.19 -5.76
C LEU A 60 -1.03 3.59 -5.96
N LYS A 61 -0.25 4.51 -6.52
CA LYS A 61 -0.71 5.88 -6.79
C LYS A 61 -1.90 5.88 -7.74
N GLY A 62 -1.78 5.20 -8.88
CA GLY A 62 -2.86 5.08 -9.85
C GLY A 62 -4.12 4.48 -9.24
N PHE A 63 -3.98 3.37 -8.51
CA PHE A 63 -5.10 2.74 -7.81
C PHE A 63 -5.77 3.70 -6.81
N LEU A 64 -5.01 4.35 -5.94
CA LEU A 64 -5.54 5.30 -4.97
C LEU A 64 -6.24 6.50 -5.64
N GLN A 65 -5.70 6.99 -6.76
CA GLN A 65 -6.30 8.06 -7.56
C GLN A 65 -7.68 7.64 -8.10
N THR A 66 -7.81 6.42 -8.63
CA THR A 66 -9.11 5.89 -9.10
C THR A 66 -10.14 5.74 -7.98
N LYS A 67 -9.68 5.55 -6.74
CA LYS A 67 -10.53 5.50 -5.55
C LYS A 67 -10.87 6.88 -4.97
N GLY A 68 -10.36 7.96 -5.56
CA GLY A 68 -10.61 9.34 -5.12
C GLY A 68 -9.72 9.80 -3.97
N PHE A 69 -8.60 9.14 -3.71
CA PHE A 69 -7.64 9.61 -2.70
C PHE A 69 -6.77 10.74 -3.23
N GLY A 70 -6.46 11.70 -2.36
CA GLY A 70 -5.47 12.74 -2.61
C GLY A 70 -4.05 12.20 -2.54
N VAL A 71 -3.58 11.58 -3.62
CA VAL A 71 -2.26 10.94 -3.70
C VAL A 71 -1.11 11.90 -3.38
N GLU A 72 -1.19 13.15 -3.83
CA GLU A 72 -0.19 14.19 -3.52
C GLU A 72 -0.04 14.40 -2.00
N ALA A 73 -1.15 14.46 -1.26
CA ALA A 73 -1.10 14.62 0.20
C ALA A 73 -0.52 13.37 0.91
N ILE A 74 -0.81 12.19 0.36
CA ILE A 74 -0.35 10.90 0.92
C ILE A 74 1.16 10.72 0.72
N PHE A 75 1.70 11.13 -0.43
CA PHE A 75 3.09 10.88 -0.81
C PHE A 75 4.01 12.12 -0.72
N SER A 76 3.49 13.34 -0.55
CA SER A 76 4.32 14.55 -0.37
C SER A 76 5.11 14.57 0.93
N ALA A 77 4.66 13.85 1.97
CA ALA A 77 5.37 13.71 3.24
C ALA A 77 6.60 12.78 3.17
N VAL A 78 6.88 12.19 2.00
CA VAL A 78 7.99 11.26 1.78
C VAL A 78 9.17 11.93 1.04
N GLY A 79 9.15 13.26 0.92
CA GLY A 79 10.23 14.10 0.40
C GLY A 79 11.34 14.36 1.41
#